data_AF-A0A932X6B5-F1
#
_entry.id   AF-A0A932X6B5-F1
#
_cell.length_a   1.000
_cell.length_b   1.000
_cell.length_c   1.000
_cell.angle_alpha   90.00
_cell.angle_beta   90.00
_cell.angle_gamma   90.00
#
_symmetry.space_group_name_H-M   'P 1'
#
loop_
_entity.id
_entity.type
_entity.pdbx_description
1 polymer ?
#
loop_
_entity_poly.entity_id
_entity_poly.type
_entity_poly.pdbx_seq_one_letter_code
_entity_poly.pdbx_strand_id
1 'polypeptide(L)' 'MVVEVDDPQRGKVRQPGIAIKLSETPGAIRSLARRTGEDTRQVLAELGYSQEQAADLIRTGVAVEPASDG' A
#
# COMPACT_ATOMS: atom_id res chain seq x y z
N MET A 1 -0.11 -20.98 11.43
CA MET A 1 -1.34 -20.27 11.87
C MET A 1 -1.89 -19.52 10.67
N VAL A 2 -3.13 -19.79 10.28
CA VAL A 2 -3.84 -19.02 9.24
C VAL A 2 -4.56 -17.87 9.96
N VAL A 3 -4.53 -16.69 9.36
CA VAL A 3 -5.22 -15.50 9.87
C VAL A 3 -6.23 -15.01 8.84
N GLU A 4 -7.34 -14.46 9.32
CA GLU A 4 -8.31 -13.76 8.50
C GLU A 4 -8.01 -12.27 8.54
N VAL A 5 -8.00 -11.64 7.37
CA VAL A 5 -7.82 -10.19 7.24
C VAL A 5 -8.91 -9.65 6.31
N ASP A 6 -9.50 -8.51 6.67
CA ASP A 6 -10.51 -7.84 5.85
C ASP A 6 -9.83 -7.01 4.77
N ASP A 7 -9.88 -7.45 3.50
CA ASP A 7 -9.36 -6.72 2.34
C ASP A 7 -10.47 -5.85 1.73
N PRO A 8 -10.23 -4.56 1.37
CA PRO A 8 -11.28 -3.65 0.92
C PRO A 8 -11.83 -4.04 -0.46
N GLN A 9 -11.05 -4.75 -1.28
CA GLN A 9 -11.45 -5.17 -2.62
C GLN A 9 -11.99 -6.60 -2.64
N ARG A 10 -11.46 -7.47 -1.78
CA ARG A 10 -11.72 -8.92 -1.81
C ARG A 10 -12.53 -9.44 -0.62
N GLY A 11 -12.87 -8.59 0.34
CA GLY A 11 -13.53 -9.00 1.58
C GLY A 11 -12.59 -9.80 2.49
N LYS A 12 -13.14 -10.72 3.29
CA LYS A 12 -12.32 -11.55 4.20
C LYS A 12 -11.43 -12.51 3.44
N VAL A 13 -10.11 -12.29 3.51
CA VAL A 13 -9.09 -13.16 2.92
C VAL A 13 -8.36 -13.95 4.01
N ARG A 14 -8.02 -15.20 3.70
CA ARG A 14 -7.22 -16.08 4.57
C ARG A 14 -5.79 -16.12 4.07
N GLN A 15 -4.83 -15.81 4.93
CA GLN A 15 -3.41 -15.90 4.61
C GLN A 15 -2.59 -16.51 5.74
N PRO A 16 -1.40 -17.05 5.47
CA PRO A 16 -0.46 -17.41 6.52
C PRO A 16 -0.14 -16.19 7.39
N GLY A 17 -0.29 -16.35 8.71
CA GLY A 17 0.15 -15.34 9.67
C GLY A 17 1.67 -15.31 9.83
N ILE A 18 2.17 -14.34 10.60
CA ILE A 18 3.60 -14.21 10.89
C ILE A 18 4.10 -15.45 11.65
N ALA A 19 4.99 -16.21 11.01
CA ALA A 19 5.44 -17.52 11.48
C ALA A 19 6.29 -17.45 12.75
N ILE A 20 7.19 -16.47 12.82
CA ILE A 20 8.09 -16.27 13.96
C ILE A 20 7.40 -15.39 15.00
N LYS A 21 7.34 -15.86 16.25
CA LYS A 21 6.76 -15.12 17.37
C LYS A 21 7.88 -14.64 18.29
N LEU A 22 8.08 -13.33 18.32
CA LEU A 22 8.99 -12.67 19.25
C LEU A 22 8.22 -12.35 20.54
N SER A 23 8.86 -12.54 21.68
CA SER A 23 8.27 -12.28 22.99
C SER A 23 8.06 -10.79 23.27
N GLU A 24 9.04 -9.96 22.91
CA GLU A 24 9.01 -8.52 23.20
C GLU A 24 8.42 -7.68 22.06
N THR A 25 8.70 -8.08 20.81
CA THR A 25 8.28 -7.33 19.60
C THR A 25 7.50 -8.22 18.64
N PRO A 26 6.33 -8.75 19.06
CA PRO A 26 5.52 -9.60 18.20
C PRO A 26 5.17 -8.87 16.91
N GLY A 27 5.42 -9.53 15.77
CA GLY A 27 5.04 -8.99 14.47
C GLY A 27 3.53 -8.83 14.35
N ALA A 28 3.09 -7.77 13.66
CA ALA A 28 1.69 -7.49 13.38
C ALA A 28 1.48 -7.29 11.88
N ILE A 29 0.34 -7.73 11.36
CA ILE A 29 -0.12 -7.38 10.00
C ILE A 29 -0.73 -5.98 10.13
N ARG A 30 0.03 -4.95 9.73
CA ARG A 30 -0.34 -3.54 9.94
C ARG A 30 -1.07 -2.91 8.75
N SER A 31 -0.90 -3.49 7.57
CA SER A 31 -1.50 -3.01 6.34
C SER A 31 -1.86 -4.19 5.44
N LEU A 32 -2.87 -3.94 4.62
CA LEU A 32 -3.29 -4.85 3.56
C LEU A 32 -2.46 -4.60 2.31
N ALA A 33 -2.74 -5.38 1.26
CA ALA A 33 -2.14 -5.13 -0.04
C ALA A 33 -2.53 -3.72 -0.52
N ARG A 34 -1.53 -2.92 -0.88
CA ARG A 34 -1.71 -1.62 -1.51
C ARG A 34 -2.20 -1.79 -2.95
N ARG A 35 -3.02 -0.87 -3.44
CA ARG A 35 -3.29 -0.75 -4.87
C ARG A 35 -2.05 -0.24 -5.60
N THR A 36 -1.95 -0.58 -6.89
CA THR A 36 -0.89 -0.03 -7.74
C THR A 36 -0.97 1.50 -7.73
N GLY A 37 0.13 2.14 -7.33
CA GLY A 37 0.22 3.59 -7.27
C GLY A 37 -0.37 4.27 -6.03
N GLU A 38 -0.98 3.52 -5.08
CA GLU A 38 -1.70 4.07 -3.92
C GLU A 38 -0.89 5.10 -3.12
N ASP A 39 0.39 4.82 -2.90
CA ASP A 39 1.28 5.68 -2.11
C ASP A 39 2.16 6.61 -2.98
N THR A 40 2.00 6.62 -4.31
CA THR A 40 2.91 7.33 -5.24
C THR A 40 3.05 8.81 -4.91
N ARG A 41 1.94 9.54 -4.72
CA ARG A 41 1.99 10.96 -4.36
C ARG A 41 2.62 11.20 -2.99
N GLN A 42 2.32 10.34 -2.03
CA GLN A 42 2.88 10.47 -0.68
C GLN A 42 4.40 10.35 -0.73
N VAL A 43 4.92 9.30 -1.40
CA VAL A 43 6.37 9.07 -1.53
C VAL A 43 7.03 10.20 -2.31
N LEU A 44 6.44 10.68 -3.40
CA LEU A 44 6.98 11.82 -4.15
C LEU A 44 7.05 13.10 -3.30
N ALA A 45 6.04 13.37 -2.48
CA ALA A 45 6.04 14.50 -1.55
C ALA A 45 7.12 14.35 -0.46
N GLU A 46 7.29 13.16 0.10
CA GLU A 46 8.36 12.86 1.07
C GLU A 46 9.76 13.04 0.48
N LEU A 47 9.91 12.81 -0.83
CA LEU A 47 11.14 13.05 -1.59
C LEU A 47 11.33 14.52 -2.00
N GLY A 48 10.39 15.40 -1.67
CA GLY A 48 10.48 16.84 -1.93
C GLY A 48 9.95 17.30 -3.30
N TYR A 49 9.24 16.45 -4.04
CA TYR A 49 8.57 16.86 -5.27
C TYR A 49 7.35 17.72 -4.95
N SER A 50 7.14 18.78 -5.72
CA SER A 50 5.92 19.56 -5.67
C SER A 50 4.72 18.78 -6.22
N GLN A 51 3.51 19.23 -5.90
CA GLN A 51 2.29 18.64 -6.46
C GLN A 51 2.23 18.74 -7.98
N GLU A 52 2.75 19.84 -8.55
CA GLU A 52 2.83 20.04 -9.99
C GLU A 52 3.83 19.07 -10.64
N GLN A 53 5.00 18.88 -10.02
CA GLN A 53 6.00 17.94 -10.53
C GLN A 53 5.49 16.49 -10.47
N ALA A 54 4.86 16.11 -9.37
CA ALA A 54 4.25 14.79 -9.24
C ALA A 54 3.16 14.59 -10.31
N ALA A 55 2.28 15.58 -10.51
CA ALA A 55 1.25 15.54 -11.54
C ALA A 55 1.86 15.41 -12.95
N ASP A 56 2.98 16.07 -13.23
CA ASP A 56 3.65 15.96 -14.52
C ASP A 56 4.24 14.56 -14.77
N LEU A 57 4.85 13.96 -13.75
CA LEU A 57 5.35 12.57 -13.81
C LEU A 57 4.22 11.58 -14.05
N ILE A 58 3.06 11.80 -13.42
CA ILE A 58 1.88 10.95 -13.61
C ILE A 58 1.32 11.13 -15.03
N ARG A 59 1.19 12.38 -15.49
CA ARG A 59 0.69 12.73 -16.82
C ARG A 59 1.56 12.18 -17.94
N THR A 60 2.87 12.15 -17.75
CA THR A 60 3.85 11.62 -18.72
C THR A 60 4.02 10.11 -18.65
N GLY A 61 3.35 9.43 -17.70
CA GLY A 61 3.41 7.98 -17.53
C GLY A 61 4.70 7.47 -16.86
N VAL A 62 5.53 8.36 -16.33
CA VAL A 62 6.73 8.01 -15.54
C VAL A 62 6.34 7.48 -14.16
N ALA A 63 5.27 8.03 -13.59
CA ALA A 63 4.67 7.58 -12.34
C ALA A 63 3.20 7.20 -12.54
N VAL A 64 2.64 6.40 -11.63
CA VAL A 64 1.23 5.96 -11.69
C VAL A 64 0.52 6.23 -10.36
N GLU A 65 -0.72 6.67 -10.44
CA GLU A 65 -1.63 6.80 -9.29
C GLU A 65 -2.60 5.62 -9.26
N PRO A 66 -3.27 5.36 -8.11
CA PRO A 66 -4.30 4.34 -8.09
C PRO A 66 -5.35 4.70 -9.13
N ALA A 67 -5.70 3.73 -9.97
CA ALA A 67 -6.82 3.89 -10.88
C ALA A 67 -8.02 4.39 -10.06
N SER A 68 -8.58 5.52 -10.49
CA SER A 68 -9.89 5.97 -10.04
C SER A 68 -10.89 4.98 -10.62
N ASP A 69 -11.05 3.84 -9.96
CA ASP A 69 -12.17 2.94 -10.21
C ASP A 69 -13.43 3.76 -9.91
N GLY A 70 -14.13 4.15 -10.97
CA GLY A 70 -15.42 4.83 -10.90
C GLY A 70 -16.54 3.88 -10.53
#